data_AF-A0A3S4CLZ7-F1
#
_entry.id   AF-A0A3S4CLZ7-F1
#
_cell.length_a   1.000
_cell.length_b   1.000
_cell.length_c   1.000
_cell.angle_alpha   90.00
_cell.angle_beta   90.00
_cell.angle_gamma   90.00
#
_symmetry.space_group_name_H-M   'P 1'
#
loop_
_entity.id
_entity.type
_entity.pdbx_description
1 polymer ?
#
loop_
_entity_poly.entity_id
_entity_poly.type
_entity_poly.pdbx_seq_one_letter_code
_entity_poly.pdbx_strand_id
1 'polypeptide(L)'
;MDGDIRINSYDDGSSDTLVGEQKIRNFNINFGPQHPAAHGVLRMVLELDGEVVERADPHIGLLHRGTEKLMESRTYLQNLPYFDRLDYVSPMNQEHAWCLAIERLTGTVVPRRASLIRVLYSEIGRILNHLLGLTTGAMDVGALTPPLWGFEAREQLMIFYERASGARLHAAYFRPGGVHQDLPPDLLDDIEAWCEHFPKVVDDLDTLLTENRIFKQRLVGIGIATEQDALDWGYSGVMARGSGLAWDLRRSQPYECYDEFDFKIPVGKNGDSYDRFLIRMQEMRESTHIMKQAIQKLRAEPAGDVLARGKLTPPRRGDMKRDMESLIHHFKLYTEGFRVPAGEVYAAVEAPKGEFGVYLVSDGTNKPYRAKLRAPGFLHLQSIDWMGKGHLLADVPALIATLDIVFGEVDR
;
A
#
# COMPACT_ATOMS: atom_id res chain seq x y z
N MET A 1 5.55 34.64 36.83
CA MET A 1 5.24 35.60 37.90
C MET A 1 3.96 36.27 37.49
N ASP A 2 2.96 36.12 38.34
CA ASP A 2 1.55 36.35 38.08
C ASP A 2 1.26 37.74 37.50
N GLY A 3 0.46 37.74 36.43
CA GLY A 3 -0.04 38.95 35.79
C GLY A 3 -1.12 39.60 36.64
N ASP A 4 -0.70 40.51 37.51
CA ASP A 4 -1.61 41.28 38.35
C ASP A 4 -2.15 42.48 37.53
N ILE A 5 -3.22 42.23 36.78
CA ILE A 5 -3.96 43.26 36.05
C ILE A 5 -5.05 43.80 37.00
N ARG A 6 -4.72 44.95 37.58
CA ARG A 6 -5.54 45.89 38.36
C ARG A 6 -7.06 45.72 38.20
N ILE A 7 -7.72 45.30 39.29
CA ILE A 7 -9.16 45.45 39.50
C ILE A 7 -9.42 46.95 39.73
N ASN A 8 -10.10 47.61 38.79
CA ASN A 8 -10.58 48.98 39.00
C ASN A 8 -11.91 48.92 39.73
N SER A 9 -11.94 49.45 40.96
CA SER A 9 -13.18 49.70 41.71
C SER A 9 -13.67 51.12 41.42
N TYR A 10 -14.93 51.26 41.03
CA TYR A 10 -15.56 52.57 40.80
C TYR A 10 -16.25 53.08 42.08
N ASP A 11 -16.41 54.41 42.19
CA ASP A 11 -16.94 55.10 43.39
C ASP A 11 -18.39 54.75 43.76
N ASP A 12 -19.09 53.98 42.92
CA ASP A 12 -20.44 53.46 43.17
C ASP A 12 -20.47 52.06 43.80
N GLY A 13 -19.29 51.49 44.10
CA GLY A 13 -19.16 50.15 44.68
C GLY A 13 -19.36 49.01 43.69
N SER A 14 -19.46 49.30 42.38
CA SER A 14 -19.44 48.28 41.34
C SER A 14 -18.01 47.86 40.99
N SER A 15 -17.81 46.56 40.86
CA SER A 15 -16.61 45.96 40.24
C SER A 15 -16.98 45.51 38.83
N ASP A 16 -16.02 45.54 37.90
CA ASP A 16 -16.19 44.95 36.56
C ASP A 16 -16.81 43.55 36.69
N THR A 17 -17.95 43.34 36.03
CA THR A 17 -18.50 42.00 35.85
C THR A 17 -17.53 41.24 34.97
N LEU A 18 -16.70 40.40 35.58
CA LEU A 18 -15.98 39.37 34.87
C LEU A 18 -17.03 38.48 34.19
N VAL A 19 -17.29 38.75 32.91
CA VAL A 19 -18.04 37.87 32.02
C VAL A 19 -17.28 36.56 32.09
N GLY A 20 -17.82 35.59 32.84
CA GLY A 20 -17.18 34.30 33.07
C GLY A 20 -16.63 33.84 31.74
N GLU A 21 -15.30 33.70 31.68
CA GLU A 21 -14.51 33.53 30.46
C GLU A 21 -15.36 32.87 29.39
N GLN A 22 -15.59 33.55 28.26
CA GLN A 22 -16.13 32.89 27.08
C GLN A 22 -15.24 31.68 26.85
N LYS A 23 -15.68 30.49 27.29
CA LYS A 23 -14.96 29.24 27.09
C LYS A 23 -14.65 29.22 25.60
N ILE A 24 -13.37 29.30 25.26
CA ILE A 24 -12.89 29.35 23.89
C ILE A 24 -13.58 28.19 23.19
N ARG A 25 -14.50 28.52 22.28
CA ARG A 25 -15.30 27.50 21.60
C ARG A 25 -14.43 26.98 20.48
N ASN A 26 -13.98 25.74 20.61
CA ASN A 26 -13.23 25.07 19.55
C ASN A 26 -14.01 25.20 18.23
N PHE A 27 -13.29 25.59 17.17
CA PHE A 27 -13.85 25.82 15.86
C PHE A 27 -13.84 24.51 15.08
N ASN A 28 -15.01 24.05 14.66
CA ASN A 28 -15.13 22.79 13.95
C ASN A 28 -15.13 23.04 12.43
N ILE A 29 -14.16 22.46 11.72
CA ILE A 29 -14.03 22.51 10.26
C ILE A 29 -14.23 21.12 9.68
N ASN A 30 -15.01 21.02 8.60
CA ASN A 30 -15.03 19.84 7.76
C ASN A 30 -13.96 19.95 6.68
N PHE A 31 -12.98 19.06 6.73
CA PHE A 31 -12.01 18.86 5.67
C PHE A 31 -12.52 17.75 4.74
N GLY A 32 -12.91 18.12 3.51
CA GLY A 32 -13.52 17.21 2.54
C GLY A 32 -15.05 17.11 2.62
N PRO A 33 -15.71 16.20 1.86
CA PRO A 33 -15.14 15.08 1.10
C PRO A 33 -14.42 15.48 -0.19
N GLN A 34 -14.67 16.69 -0.70
CA GLN A 34 -14.02 17.21 -1.91
C GLN A 34 -12.90 18.19 -1.50
N HIS A 35 -11.68 17.68 -1.41
CA HIS A 35 -10.48 18.49 -1.16
C HIS A 35 -9.28 17.88 -1.89
N PRO A 36 -8.40 18.66 -2.55
CA PRO A 36 -7.26 18.13 -3.29
C PRO A 36 -6.35 17.21 -2.46
N ALA A 37 -5.99 17.64 -1.24
CA ALA A 37 -5.11 16.88 -0.34
C ALA A 37 -5.79 15.69 0.36
N ALA A 38 -7.09 15.44 0.10
CA ALA A 38 -7.77 14.25 0.60
C ALA A 38 -7.54 13.02 -0.30
N HIS A 39 -6.90 13.17 -1.48
CA HIS A 39 -6.57 12.09 -2.43
C HIS A 39 -7.65 11.02 -2.61
N GLY A 40 -8.88 11.48 -2.82
CA GLY A 40 -10.05 10.61 -2.92
C GLY A 40 -11.23 11.22 -2.18
N VAL A 41 -11.86 10.42 -1.32
CA VAL A 41 -13.07 10.80 -0.57
C VAL A 41 -12.84 10.59 0.92
N LEU A 42 -12.25 11.59 1.57
CA LEU A 42 -12.10 11.64 3.02
C LEU A 42 -12.89 12.82 3.56
N ARG A 43 -13.76 12.57 4.54
CA ARG A 43 -14.35 13.63 5.35
C ARG A 43 -13.71 13.58 6.73
N MET A 44 -12.94 14.59 7.09
CA MET A 44 -12.31 14.70 8.41
C MET A 44 -12.91 15.90 9.15
N VAL A 45 -13.50 15.65 10.32
CA VAL A 45 -14.02 16.70 11.18
C VAL A 45 -12.91 17.10 12.14
N LEU A 46 -12.35 18.29 11.94
CA LEU A 46 -11.28 18.84 12.76
C LEU A 46 -11.87 19.80 13.78
N GLU A 47 -11.53 19.62 15.06
CA GLU A 47 -11.76 20.60 16.11
C GLU A 47 -10.46 21.37 16.33
N LEU A 48 -10.50 22.67 16.09
CA LEU A 48 -9.33 23.55 16.15
C LEU A 48 -9.43 24.50 17.35
N ASP A 49 -8.31 24.69 18.04
CA ASP A 49 -8.08 25.84 18.92
C ASP A 49 -7.17 26.83 18.18
N GLY A 50 -7.78 27.85 17.57
CA GLY A 50 -7.09 28.73 16.62
C GLY A 50 -6.62 27.96 15.38
N GLU A 51 -5.30 27.76 15.26
CA GLU A 51 -4.67 26.99 14.17
C GLU A 51 -4.24 25.57 14.58
N VAL A 52 -4.28 25.25 15.87
CA VAL A 52 -3.82 23.98 16.42
C VAL A 52 -4.96 22.96 16.41
N VAL A 53 -4.67 21.75 15.95
CA VAL A 53 -5.63 20.64 15.93
C VAL A 53 -5.71 20.00 17.32
N GLU A 54 -6.88 20.03 17.93
CA GLU A 54 -7.15 19.37 19.22
C GLU A 54 -7.73 17.96 19.05
N ARG A 55 -8.57 17.78 18.02
CA ARG A 55 -9.20 16.50 17.68
C ARG A 55 -9.40 16.39 16.18
N ALA A 56 -9.14 15.22 15.61
CA ALA A 56 -9.41 14.88 14.22
C ALA A 56 -10.24 13.59 14.14
N ASP A 57 -11.48 13.71 13.66
CA ASP A 57 -12.39 12.58 13.47
C ASP A 57 -12.54 12.23 11.98
N PRO A 58 -11.85 11.18 11.47
CA PRO A 58 -11.95 10.74 10.08
C PRO A 58 -13.22 9.92 9.84
N HIS A 59 -14.20 10.50 9.14
CA HIS A 59 -15.37 9.79 8.66
C HIS A 59 -15.04 9.05 7.36
N ILE A 60 -14.93 7.73 7.50
CA ILE A 60 -14.66 6.77 6.41
C ILE A 60 -15.95 6.05 5.97
N GLY A 61 -15.86 5.23 4.93
CA GLY A 61 -16.98 4.45 4.39
C GLY A 61 -17.67 5.07 3.18
N LEU A 62 -17.19 6.22 2.70
CA LEU A 62 -17.72 6.86 1.49
C LEU A 62 -17.45 6.04 0.23
N LEU A 63 -16.41 5.20 0.24
CA LEU A 63 -16.07 4.27 -0.84
C LEU A 63 -16.36 2.80 -0.46
N HIS A 64 -17.22 2.57 0.54
CA HIS A 64 -17.57 1.22 0.95
C HIS A 64 -18.45 0.53 -0.09
N ARG A 65 -17.96 -0.62 -0.60
CA ARG A 65 -18.61 -1.37 -1.69
C ARG A 65 -19.11 -2.74 -1.25
N GLY A 66 -18.94 -3.10 0.02
CA GLY A 66 -19.29 -4.43 0.52
C GLY A 66 -18.47 -5.53 -0.14
N THR A 67 -17.18 -5.28 -0.39
CA THR A 67 -16.31 -6.16 -1.18
C THR A 67 -16.20 -7.54 -0.55
N GLU A 68 -15.97 -7.60 0.77
CA GLU A 68 -15.89 -8.85 1.53
C GLU A 68 -17.19 -9.66 1.41
N LYS A 69 -18.36 -8.99 1.33
CA LYS A 69 -19.65 -9.67 1.19
C LYS A 69 -19.88 -10.22 -0.22
N LEU A 70 -19.46 -9.47 -1.24
CA LEU A 70 -19.52 -9.93 -2.63
C LEU A 70 -18.62 -11.15 -2.85
N MET A 71 -17.48 -11.21 -2.15
CA MET A 71 -16.54 -12.33 -2.24
C MET A 71 -17.14 -13.66 -1.77
N GLU A 72 -17.96 -13.66 -0.72
CA GLU A 72 -18.64 -14.88 -0.21
C GLU A 72 -19.56 -15.53 -1.27
N SER A 73 -20.11 -14.74 -2.19
CA SER A 73 -21.08 -15.21 -3.19
C SER A 73 -20.43 -15.84 -4.44
N ARG A 74 -19.14 -15.59 -4.67
CA ARG A 74 -18.41 -15.86 -5.92
C ARG A 74 -17.27 -16.85 -5.72
N THR A 75 -16.77 -17.43 -6.81
CA THR A 75 -15.67 -18.40 -6.75
C THR A 75 -14.32 -17.73 -6.49
N TYR A 76 -13.33 -18.49 -6.03
CA TYR A 76 -12.00 -17.98 -5.72
C TYR A 76 -11.34 -17.22 -6.89
N LEU A 77 -11.48 -17.72 -8.12
CA LEU A 77 -10.93 -17.06 -9.31
C LEU A 77 -11.71 -15.80 -9.69
N GLN A 78 -13.04 -15.81 -9.55
CA GLN A 78 -13.87 -14.63 -9.79
C GLN A 78 -13.63 -13.51 -8.77
N ASN A 79 -13.10 -13.86 -7.59
CA ASN A 79 -12.80 -12.91 -6.53
C ASN A 79 -11.45 -12.20 -6.71
N LEU A 80 -10.54 -12.76 -7.51
CA LEU A 80 -9.21 -12.18 -7.74
C LEU A 80 -9.26 -10.68 -8.15
N PRO A 81 -10.10 -10.24 -9.11
CA PRO A 81 -10.11 -8.84 -9.55
C PRO A 81 -10.64 -7.84 -8.51
N TYR A 82 -11.18 -8.31 -7.38
CA TYR A 82 -11.50 -7.40 -6.28
C TYR A 82 -10.25 -6.87 -5.61
N PHE A 83 -9.20 -7.69 -5.48
CA PHE A 83 -7.94 -7.32 -4.86
C PHE A 83 -7.23 -6.21 -5.64
N ASP A 84 -7.24 -6.30 -6.97
CA ASP A 84 -6.75 -5.25 -7.88
C ASP A 84 -7.37 -3.86 -7.66
N ARG A 85 -8.58 -3.82 -7.08
CA ARG A 85 -9.40 -2.60 -6.95
C ARG A 85 -9.44 -2.06 -5.53
N LEU A 86 -8.78 -2.72 -4.57
CA LEU A 86 -8.64 -2.24 -3.20
C LEU A 86 -7.57 -1.16 -3.16
N ASP A 87 -6.30 -1.56 -3.19
CA ASP A 87 -5.20 -0.66 -3.49
C ASP A 87 -4.97 -0.65 -4.99
N TYR A 88 -5.62 0.28 -5.67
CA TYR A 88 -5.51 0.46 -7.12
C TYR A 88 -4.12 0.94 -7.57
N VAL A 89 -3.22 1.27 -6.63
CA VAL A 89 -1.86 1.72 -6.93
C VAL A 89 -0.89 0.54 -7.04
N SER A 90 -1.06 -0.49 -6.21
CA SER A 90 -0.24 -1.71 -6.21
C SER A 90 -1.06 -3.00 -6.40
N PRO A 91 -1.80 -3.13 -7.51
CA PRO A 91 -2.77 -4.22 -7.70
C PRO A 91 -2.14 -5.62 -7.59
N MET A 92 -1.00 -5.85 -8.25
CA MET A 92 -0.35 -7.18 -8.23
C MET A 92 0.13 -7.61 -6.83
N ASN A 93 0.55 -6.66 -5.97
CA ASN A 93 0.91 -6.99 -4.59
C ASN A 93 -0.32 -7.47 -3.80
N GLN A 94 -1.50 -6.92 -4.09
CA GLN A 94 -2.77 -7.33 -3.49
C GLN A 94 -3.23 -8.70 -4.01
N GLU A 95 -3.09 -8.95 -5.31
CA GLU A 95 -3.33 -10.28 -5.91
C GLU A 95 -2.42 -11.34 -5.29
N HIS A 96 -1.17 -10.97 -5.00
CA HIS A 96 -0.19 -11.89 -4.44
C HIS A 96 -0.64 -12.42 -3.08
N ALA A 97 -1.13 -11.54 -2.19
CA ALA A 97 -1.64 -11.95 -0.89
C ALA A 97 -2.81 -12.94 -1.00
N TRP A 98 -3.72 -12.71 -1.95
CA TRP A 98 -4.83 -13.61 -2.22
C TRP A 98 -4.37 -14.97 -2.74
N CYS A 99 -3.43 -14.99 -3.68
CA CYS A 99 -2.88 -16.23 -4.23
C CYS A 99 -2.12 -17.02 -3.16
N LEU A 100 -1.31 -16.34 -2.34
CA LEU A 100 -0.54 -16.95 -1.27
C LEU A 100 -1.43 -17.59 -0.20
N ALA A 101 -2.56 -16.96 0.15
CA ALA A 101 -3.54 -17.53 1.07
C ALA A 101 -4.12 -18.84 0.53
N ILE A 102 -4.54 -18.85 -0.73
CA ILE A 102 -5.11 -20.04 -1.36
C ILE A 102 -4.06 -21.15 -1.48
N GLU A 103 -2.84 -20.81 -1.92
CA GLU A 103 -1.73 -21.75 -2.10
C GLU A 103 -1.30 -22.41 -0.80
N ARG A 104 -1.31 -21.67 0.31
CA ARG A 104 -1.06 -22.22 1.66
C ARG A 104 -2.15 -23.21 2.10
N LEU A 105 -3.42 -22.95 1.78
CA LEU A 105 -4.51 -23.90 2.09
C LEU A 105 -4.47 -25.15 1.21
N THR A 106 -4.10 -25.01 -0.07
CA THR A 106 -4.06 -26.13 -1.02
C THR A 106 -2.76 -26.92 -0.97
N GLY A 107 -1.71 -26.38 -0.33
CA GLY A 107 -0.37 -26.99 -0.31
C GLY A 107 0.29 -27.08 -1.69
N THR A 108 -0.14 -26.23 -2.63
CA THR A 108 0.36 -26.27 -4.02
C THR A 108 1.71 -25.58 -4.14
N VAL A 109 2.71 -26.32 -4.62
CA VAL A 109 4.04 -25.78 -4.91
C VAL A 109 4.01 -24.98 -6.22
N VAL A 110 4.36 -23.70 -6.14
CA VAL A 110 4.45 -22.81 -7.29
C VAL A 110 5.78 -23.05 -8.02
N PRO A 111 5.80 -23.07 -9.37
CA PRO A 111 7.05 -23.19 -10.13
C PRO A 111 8.00 -22.02 -9.85
N ARG A 112 9.30 -22.28 -9.76
CA ARG A 112 10.32 -21.27 -9.42
C ARG A 112 10.33 -20.08 -10.38
N ARG A 113 10.22 -20.32 -11.70
CA ARG A 113 10.03 -19.25 -12.70
C ARG A 113 8.85 -18.33 -12.38
N ALA A 114 7.72 -18.88 -11.95
CA ALA A 114 6.53 -18.09 -11.59
C ALA A 114 6.77 -17.26 -10.32
N SER A 115 7.44 -17.83 -9.32
CA SER A 115 7.85 -17.11 -8.11
C SER A 115 8.78 -15.94 -8.42
N LEU A 116 9.76 -16.11 -9.32
CA LEU A 116 10.64 -15.02 -9.74
C LEU A 116 9.90 -13.91 -10.49
N ILE A 117 8.95 -14.26 -11.38
CA ILE A 117 8.09 -13.29 -12.07
C ILE A 117 7.24 -12.52 -11.05
N ARG A 118 6.68 -13.21 -10.04
CA ARG A 118 5.91 -12.57 -8.97
C ARG A 118 6.74 -11.57 -8.18
N VAL A 119 7.98 -11.93 -7.82
CA VAL A 119 8.90 -11.01 -7.13
C VAL A 119 9.21 -9.80 -8.02
N LEU A 120 9.56 -10.01 -9.28
CA LEU A 120 9.84 -8.92 -10.24
C LEU A 120 8.69 -7.92 -10.30
N TYR A 121 7.45 -8.39 -10.50
CA TYR A 121 6.28 -7.52 -10.59
C TYR A 121 5.82 -6.94 -9.24
N SER A 122 6.09 -7.62 -8.13
CA SER A 122 5.84 -7.09 -6.79
C SER A 122 6.76 -5.90 -6.47
N GLU A 123 8.00 -5.93 -6.93
CA GLU A 123 8.93 -4.79 -6.81
C GLU A 123 8.61 -3.67 -7.80
N ILE A 124 8.14 -3.97 -9.02
CA ILE A 124 7.58 -2.95 -9.92
C ILE A 124 6.38 -2.26 -9.26
N GLY A 125 5.46 -3.04 -8.68
CA GLY A 125 4.32 -2.52 -7.92
C GLY A 125 4.73 -1.66 -6.72
N ARG A 126 5.86 -1.99 -6.07
CA ARG A 126 6.45 -1.18 -5.00
C ARG A 126 6.95 0.16 -5.49
N ILE A 127 7.68 0.20 -6.61
CA ILE A 127 8.13 1.45 -7.22
C ILE A 127 6.94 2.29 -7.68
N LEU A 128 5.94 1.69 -8.34
CA LEU A 128 4.71 2.37 -8.77
C LEU A 128 3.98 3.06 -7.61
N ASN A 129 3.98 2.42 -6.44
CA ASN A 129 3.33 2.94 -5.23
C ASN A 129 4.15 4.07 -4.59
N HIS A 130 5.44 3.86 -4.36
CA HIS A 130 6.30 4.90 -3.79
C HIS A 130 6.40 6.14 -4.68
N LEU A 131 6.46 5.98 -6.01
CA LEU A 131 6.41 7.11 -6.94
C LEU A 131 5.13 7.92 -6.78
N LEU A 132 3.96 7.26 -6.67
CA LEU A 132 2.71 7.97 -6.45
C LEU A 132 2.72 8.66 -5.08
N GLY A 133 2.87 7.90 -3.98
CA GLY A 133 2.77 8.44 -2.63
C GLY A 133 3.77 9.56 -2.32
N LEU A 134 5.01 9.44 -2.81
CA LEU A 134 6.04 10.46 -2.61
C LEU A 134 5.76 11.73 -3.41
N THR A 135 5.41 11.59 -4.69
CA THR A 135 5.21 12.76 -5.55
C THR A 135 3.91 13.48 -5.25
N THR A 136 2.82 12.76 -4.95
CA THR A 136 1.57 13.39 -4.50
C THR A 136 1.72 14.01 -3.13
N GLY A 137 2.47 13.37 -2.21
CA GLY A 137 2.79 13.97 -0.92
C GLY A 137 3.61 15.25 -1.05
N ALA A 138 4.54 15.30 -2.00
CA ALA A 138 5.26 16.53 -2.33
C ALA A 138 4.32 17.61 -2.90
N MET A 139 3.34 17.23 -3.73
CA MET A 139 2.31 18.13 -4.26
C MET A 139 1.43 18.73 -3.16
N ASP A 140 1.04 17.94 -2.15
CA ASP A 140 0.23 18.44 -1.02
C ASP A 140 0.97 19.47 -0.17
N VAL A 141 2.29 19.32 -0.05
CA VAL A 141 3.15 20.29 0.63
C VAL A 141 3.40 21.52 -0.26
N GLY A 142 3.22 21.41 -1.58
CA GLY A 142 3.24 22.51 -2.54
C GLY A 142 4.25 22.38 -3.69
N ALA A 143 4.99 21.27 -3.80
CA ALA A 143 5.94 21.03 -4.87
C ALA A 143 5.25 20.40 -6.10
N LEU A 144 5.14 21.18 -7.19
CA LEU A 144 4.38 20.77 -8.40
C LEU A 144 5.20 20.01 -9.45
N THR A 145 6.54 20.13 -9.42
CA THR A 145 7.43 19.46 -10.39
C THR A 145 7.56 17.95 -10.19
N PRO A 146 7.73 17.43 -8.95
CA PRO A 146 7.93 15.99 -8.72
C PRO A 146 6.84 15.07 -9.30
N PRO A 147 5.53 15.38 -9.21
CA PRO A 147 4.49 14.57 -9.84
C PRO A 147 4.70 14.34 -11.34
N LEU A 148 5.14 15.37 -12.07
CA LEU A 148 5.29 15.28 -13.52
C LEU A 148 6.43 14.32 -13.89
N TRP A 149 7.57 14.42 -13.21
CA TRP A 149 8.71 13.52 -13.42
C TRP A 149 8.40 12.09 -12.97
N GLY A 150 7.77 11.94 -11.79
CA GLY A 150 7.41 10.63 -11.27
C GLY A 150 6.38 9.92 -12.15
N PHE A 151 5.40 10.63 -12.71
CA PHE A 151 4.36 10.04 -13.54
C PHE A 151 4.87 9.60 -14.92
N GLU A 152 5.90 10.24 -15.47
CA GLU A 152 6.58 9.74 -16.66
C GLU A 152 7.21 8.36 -16.41
N ALA A 153 7.98 8.23 -15.34
CA ALA A 153 8.56 6.93 -14.95
C ALA A 153 7.47 5.88 -14.64
N ARG A 154 6.36 6.34 -14.04
CA ARG A 154 5.20 5.49 -13.74
C ARG A 154 4.49 4.99 -15.00
N GLU A 155 4.40 5.82 -16.04
CA GLU A 155 3.84 5.46 -17.34
C GLU A 155 4.64 4.34 -18.01
N GLN A 156 5.97 4.42 -17.97
CA GLN A 156 6.85 3.38 -18.51
C GLN A 156 6.61 2.03 -17.82
N LEU A 157 6.44 2.03 -16.50
CA LEU A 157 6.12 0.83 -15.74
C LEU A 157 4.71 0.28 -16.08
N MET A 158 3.73 1.14 -16.35
CA MET A 158 2.40 0.71 -16.80
C MET A 158 2.41 0.06 -18.19
N ILE A 159 3.33 0.45 -19.08
CA ILE A 159 3.53 -0.22 -20.37
C ILE A 159 4.02 -1.65 -20.14
N PHE A 160 4.85 -1.91 -19.12
CA PHE A 160 5.26 -3.27 -18.76
C PHE A 160 4.10 -4.11 -18.21
N TYR A 161 3.15 -3.48 -17.50
CA TYR A 161 1.90 -4.13 -17.08
C TYR A 161 1.04 -4.52 -18.29
N GLU A 162 0.89 -3.60 -19.24
CA GLU A 162 0.13 -3.81 -20.47
C GLU A 162 0.72 -4.94 -21.30
N ARG A 163 2.05 -5.00 -21.46
CA ARG A 163 2.71 -6.06 -22.23
C ARG A 163 2.62 -7.44 -21.59
N ALA A 164 2.55 -7.53 -20.26
CA ALA A 164 2.42 -8.82 -19.57
C ALA A 164 0.97 -9.30 -19.43
N SER A 165 0.03 -8.39 -19.17
CA SER A 165 -1.35 -8.76 -18.83
C SER A 165 -2.40 -8.32 -19.86
N GLY A 166 -2.08 -7.36 -20.72
CA GLY A 166 -3.00 -6.67 -21.62
C GLY A 166 -3.74 -5.48 -20.98
N ALA A 167 -3.50 -5.19 -19.70
CA ALA A 167 -4.10 -4.07 -18.98
C ALA A 167 -3.03 -3.23 -18.27
N ARG A 168 -3.27 -1.92 -18.17
CA ARG A 168 -2.29 -0.97 -17.60
C ARG A 168 -2.31 -0.86 -16.07
N LEU A 169 -3.44 -1.17 -15.44
CA LEU A 169 -3.63 -1.05 -13.98
C LEU A 169 -4.11 -2.38 -13.41
N HIS A 170 -5.37 -2.73 -13.63
CA HIS A 170 -5.97 -3.98 -13.11
C HIS A 170 -5.62 -5.15 -14.02
N ALA A 171 -4.67 -5.98 -13.58
CA ALA A 171 -4.00 -6.94 -14.44
C ALA A 171 -4.60 -8.35 -14.38
N ALA A 172 -5.25 -8.76 -13.28
CA ALA A 172 -5.71 -10.15 -13.09
C ALA A 172 -4.62 -11.19 -13.41
N TYR A 173 -3.35 -10.86 -13.12
CA TYR A 173 -2.18 -11.53 -13.69
C TYR A 173 -1.65 -12.62 -12.77
N PHE A 174 -1.52 -12.35 -11.48
CA PHE A 174 -1.21 -13.39 -10.50
C PHE A 174 -2.46 -14.23 -10.29
N ARG A 175 -2.31 -15.55 -10.41
CA ARG A 175 -3.41 -16.49 -10.20
C ARG A 175 -2.99 -17.55 -9.20
N PRO A 176 -3.94 -18.13 -8.45
CA PRO A 176 -3.62 -19.25 -7.59
C PRO A 176 -2.95 -20.37 -8.38
N GLY A 177 -1.74 -20.76 -7.96
CA GLY A 177 -0.87 -21.72 -8.63
C GLY A 177 0.20 -21.11 -9.54
N GLY A 178 0.39 -19.79 -9.57
CA GLY A 178 1.49 -19.13 -10.28
C GLY A 178 1.09 -17.84 -11.01
N VAL A 179 1.40 -17.77 -12.30
CA VAL A 179 1.19 -16.59 -13.12
C VAL A 179 0.40 -16.95 -14.37
N HIS A 180 -0.55 -16.12 -14.80
CA HIS A 180 -1.48 -16.47 -15.88
C HIS A 180 -0.78 -16.77 -17.22
N GLN A 181 0.19 -15.95 -17.62
CA GLN A 181 0.91 -16.04 -18.88
C GLN A 181 2.39 -15.71 -18.65
N ASP A 182 3.29 -16.35 -19.40
CA ASP A 182 4.72 -16.07 -19.30
C ASP A 182 5.08 -14.71 -19.94
N LEU A 183 6.21 -14.15 -19.53
CA LEU A 183 6.69 -12.87 -20.04
C LEU A 183 7.24 -13.01 -21.47
N PRO A 184 6.95 -12.05 -22.37
CA PRO A 184 7.63 -11.95 -23.65
C PRO A 184 9.15 -11.77 -23.43
N PRO A 185 10.04 -12.44 -24.18
CA PRO A 185 11.49 -12.32 -24.01
C PRO A 185 12.00 -10.87 -24.08
N ASP A 186 11.52 -10.12 -25.08
CA ASP A 186 11.90 -8.72 -25.31
C ASP A 186 11.57 -7.81 -24.11
N LEU A 187 10.56 -8.19 -23.31
CA LEU A 187 10.15 -7.42 -22.14
C LEU A 187 11.21 -7.44 -21.03
N LEU A 188 11.98 -8.53 -20.90
CA LEU A 188 13.04 -8.60 -19.89
C LEU A 188 14.18 -7.62 -20.21
N ASP A 189 14.51 -7.48 -21.49
CA ASP A 189 15.56 -6.56 -21.95
C ASP A 189 15.13 -5.10 -21.73
N ASP A 190 13.87 -4.78 -22.01
CA ASP A 190 13.31 -3.45 -21.80
C ASP A 190 13.24 -3.06 -20.30
N ILE A 191 12.87 -4.01 -19.43
CA ILE A 191 12.86 -3.78 -17.97
C ILE A 191 14.29 -3.59 -17.46
N GLU A 192 15.27 -4.35 -17.97
CA GLU A 192 16.68 -4.18 -17.58
C GLU A 192 17.21 -2.80 -17.96
N ALA A 193 16.97 -2.35 -19.20
CA ALA A 193 17.34 -1.02 -19.66
C ALA A 193 16.70 0.09 -18.81
N TRP A 194 15.43 -0.08 -18.42
CA TRP A 194 14.75 0.85 -17.53
C TRP A 194 15.40 0.89 -16.13
N CYS A 195 15.80 -0.27 -15.59
CA CYS A 195 16.47 -0.36 -14.29
C CYS A 195 17.85 0.33 -14.26
N GLU A 196 18.50 0.52 -15.41
CA GLU A 196 19.74 1.29 -15.52
C GLU A 196 19.48 2.80 -15.47
N HIS A 197 18.38 3.26 -16.08
CA HIS A 197 18.04 4.67 -16.14
C HIS A 197 17.33 5.20 -14.89
N PHE A 198 16.43 4.40 -14.29
CA PHE A 198 15.57 4.85 -13.19
C PHE A 198 16.29 5.43 -11.96
N PRO A 199 17.43 4.88 -11.49
CA PRO A 199 18.15 5.46 -10.36
C PRO A 199 18.49 6.93 -10.55
N LYS A 200 18.74 7.38 -11.78
CA LYS A 200 19.00 8.79 -12.09
C LYS A 200 17.77 9.67 -11.82
N VAL A 201 16.57 9.19 -12.17
CA VAL A 201 15.32 9.89 -11.88
C VAL A 201 15.11 10.02 -10.37
N VAL A 202 15.46 8.98 -9.62
CA VAL A 202 15.44 9.02 -8.15
C VAL A 202 16.47 10.04 -7.63
N ASP A 203 17.68 10.08 -8.17
CA ASP A 203 18.71 11.08 -7.80
C ASP A 203 18.26 12.52 -8.09
N ASP A 204 17.58 12.75 -9.22
CA ASP A 204 17.03 14.06 -9.57
C ASP A 204 15.91 14.49 -8.59
N LEU A 205 15.05 13.56 -8.17
CA LEU A 205 14.03 13.79 -7.12
C LEU A 205 14.67 14.05 -5.74
N ASP A 206 15.70 13.28 -5.40
CA ASP A 206 16.47 13.40 -4.16
C ASP A 206 17.12 14.79 -4.06
N THR A 207 17.73 15.25 -5.15
CA THR A 207 18.36 16.57 -5.26
C THR A 207 17.36 17.71 -5.02
N LEU A 208 16.11 17.57 -5.49
CA LEU A 208 15.09 18.61 -5.37
C LEU A 208 14.43 18.65 -3.99
N LEU A 209 14.22 17.49 -3.35
CA LEU A 209 13.40 17.38 -2.13
C LEU A 209 14.23 17.20 -0.86
N THR A 210 15.26 16.35 -0.88
CA THR A 210 15.89 15.85 0.35
C THR A 210 16.60 16.95 1.11
N GLU A 211 17.42 17.77 0.45
CA GLU A 211 18.15 18.89 1.08
C GLU A 211 17.39 20.22 1.05
N ASN A 212 16.16 20.23 0.54
CA ASN A 212 15.37 21.45 0.47
C ASN A 212 14.91 21.88 1.86
N ARG A 213 15.30 23.10 2.26
CA ARG A 213 14.95 23.69 3.56
C ARG A 213 13.44 23.76 3.78
N ILE A 214 12.65 24.11 2.76
CA ILE A 214 11.19 24.24 2.89
C ILE A 214 10.57 22.87 3.16
N PHE A 215 11.05 21.85 2.43
CA PHE A 215 10.55 20.49 2.56
C PHE A 215 10.92 19.89 3.94
N LYS A 216 12.16 20.09 4.40
CA LYS A 216 12.58 19.71 5.76
C LYS A 216 11.73 20.40 6.83
N GLN A 217 11.49 21.71 6.71
CA GLN A 217 10.65 22.46 7.67
C GLN A 217 9.20 21.95 7.74
N ARG A 218 8.69 21.33 6.67
CA ARG A 218 7.31 20.82 6.58
C ARG A 218 7.14 19.34 6.92
N LEU A 219 8.23 18.62 7.19
CA LEU A 219 8.17 17.18 7.49
C LEU A 219 8.93 16.78 8.76
N VAL A 220 10.01 17.50 9.09
CA VAL A 220 10.84 17.18 10.26
C VAL A 220 10.05 17.52 11.52
N GLY A 221 9.94 16.55 12.43
CA GLY A 221 9.22 16.70 13.70
C GLY A 221 7.69 16.68 13.59
N ILE A 222 7.13 16.28 12.45
CA ILE A 222 5.68 16.13 12.26
C ILE A 222 5.30 14.65 12.32
N GLY A 223 4.26 14.33 13.11
CA GLY A 223 3.73 12.97 13.24
C GLY A 223 4.71 11.98 13.84
N ILE A 224 5.42 12.38 14.90
CA ILE A 224 6.42 11.53 15.56
C ILE A 224 5.72 10.30 16.16
N ALA A 225 6.13 9.12 15.74
CA ALA A 225 5.68 7.85 16.32
C ALA A 225 6.86 7.12 16.97
N THR A 226 6.71 6.70 18.22
CA THR A 226 7.72 5.87 18.88
C THR A 226 7.55 4.40 18.48
N GLU A 227 8.58 3.59 18.74
CA GLU A 227 8.52 2.15 18.51
C GLU A 227 7.38 1.47 19.29
N GLN A 228 7.12 1.91 20.53
CA GLN A 228 6.03 1.37 21.35
C GLN A 228 4.66 1.75 20.77
N ASP A 229 4.49 3.01 20.34
CA ASP A 229 3.25 3.46 19.70
C ASP A 229 2.98 2.66 18.41
N ALA A 230 4.03 2.37 17.63
CA ALA A 230 3.91 1.57 16.42
C ALA A 230 3.39 0.14 16.70
N LEU A 231 3.78 -0.46 17.83
CA LEU A 231 3.28 -1.76 18.25
C LEU A 231 1.83 -1.67 18.77
N ASP A 232 1.53 -0.67 19.61
CA ASP A 232 0.22 -0.51 20.26
C ASP A 232 -0.89 -0.19 19.24
N TRP A 233 -0.59 0.65 18.23
CA TRP A 233 -1.51 0.96 17.13
C TRP A 233 -1.48 -0.07 15.99
N GLY A 234 -0.57 -1.04 16.04
CA GLY A 234 -0.46 -2.10 15.03
C GLY A 234 0.03 -1.60 13.66
N TYR A 235 0.88 -0.58 13.63
CA TYR A 235 1.52 -0.10 12.42
C TYR A 235 2.39 -1.20 11.76
N SER A 236 2.51 -1.10 10.45
CA SER A 236 3.36 -1.98 9.64
C SER A 236 4.01 -1.21 8.50
N GLY A 237 4.99 -1.83 7.83
CA GLY A 237 5.70 -1.25 6.70
C GLY A 237 6.53 -0.03 7.05
N VAL A 238 6.43 0.99 6.20
CA VAL A 238 7.19 2.25 6.32
C VAL A 238 6.89 2.97 7.64
N MET A 239 5.66 2.88 8.18
CA MET A 239 5.31 3.50 9.46
C MET A 239 6.07 2.86 10.64
N ALA A 240 6.17 1.53 10.64
CA ALA A 240 6.93 0.80 11.65
C ALA A 240 8.44 1.05 11.51
N ARG A 241 8.96 0.94 10.27
CA ARG A 241 10.38 1.20 9.96
C ARG A 241 10.80 2.63 10.25
N GLY A 242 9.93 3.62 10.03
CA GLY A 242 10.19 5.03 10.36
C GLY A 242 10.42 5.26 11.84
N SER A 243 9.71 4.50 12.68
CA SER A 243 9.74 4.60 14.15
C SER A 243 10.93 3.88 14.80
N GLY A 244 11.81 3.26 13.99
CA GLY A 244 12.99 2.51 14.46
C GLY A 244 12.82 1.00 14.51
N LEU A 245 11.61 0.46 14.25
CA LEU A 245 11.38 -0.98 14.26
C LEU A 245 11.92 -1.61 12.98
N ALA A 246 12.97 -2.41 13.09
CA ALA A 246 13.58 -3.13 11.96
C ALA A 246 12.74 -4.36 11.55
N TRP A 247 11.53 -4.11 11.04
CA TRP A 247 10.56 -5.14 10.65
C TRP A 247 10.19 -5.04 9.16
N ASP A 248 10.32 -6.16 8.44
CA ASP A 248 9.90 -6.33 7.06
C ASP A 248 9.58 -7.83 6.87
N LEU A 249 8.39 -8.14 6.34
CA LEU A 249 7.97 -9.53 6.13
C LEU A 249 8.86 -10.27 5.12
N ARG A 250 9.46 -9.57 4.15
CA ARG A 250 10.31 -10.20 3.12
C ARG A 250 11.59 -10.81 3.69
N ARG A 251 12.06 -10.36 4.86
CA ARG A 251 13.22 -10.93 5.57
C ARG A 251 12.82 -11.74 6.80
N SER A 252 11.83 -11.28 7.57
CA SER A 252 11.43 -11.94 8.81
C SER A 252 10.61 -13.22 8.55
N GLN A 253 9.72 -13.18 7.57
CA GLN A 253 8.85 -14.29 7.17
C GLN A 253 8.84 -14.41 5.65
N PRO A 254 9.98 -14.81 5.06
CA PRO A 254 10.16 -14.80 3.62
C PRO A 254 9.09 -15.68 2.94
N TYR A 255 8.56 -15.15 1.84
CA TYR A 255 7.63 -15.83 0.95
C TYR A 255 8.20 -15.88 -0.46
N GLU A 256 7.69 -16.80 -1.28
CA GLU A 256 8.22 -17.09 -2.62
C GLU A 256 9.72 -17.42 -2.59
N CYS A 257 10.56 -16.49 -3.02
CA CYS A 257 12.01 -16.65 -3.14
C CYS A 257 12.80 -15.41 -2.67
N TYR A 258 12.19 -14.55 -1.83
CA TYR A 258 12.86 -13.35 -1.30
C TYR A 258 14.18 -13.66 -0.54
N ASP A 259 14.32 -14.87 0.01
CA ASP A 259 15.53 -15.35 0.68
C ASP A 259 16.78 -15.40 -0.21
N GLU A 260 16.59 -15.61 -1.51
CA GLU A 260 17.71 -15.70 -2.44
C GLU A 260 18.26 -14.33 -2.85
N PHE A 261 17.56 -13.23 -2.51
CA PHE A 261 17.92 -11.88 -2.93
C PHE A 261 18.73 -11.16 -1.85
N ASP A 262 19.71 -10.38 -2.30
CA ASP A 262 20.47 -9.49 -1.43
C ASP A 262 19.94 -8.06 -1.56
N PHE A 263 19.44 -7.52 -0.46
CA PHE A 263 18.92 -6.17 -0.35
C PHE A 263 18.95 -5.72 1.11
N LYS A 264 19.01 -4.41 1.31
CA LYS A 264 19.02 -3.79 2.64
C LYS A 264 17.65 -3.19 2.94
N ILE A 265 17.28 -3.21 4.21
CA ILE A 265 16.04 -2.58 4.68
C ILE A 265 16.40 -1.24 5.33
N PRO A 266 15.90 -0.11 4.79
CA PRO A 266 16.10 1.19 5.42
C PRO A 266 15.23 1.30 6.68
N VAL A 267 15.82 1.81 7.77
CA VAL A 267 15.16 2.02 9.06
C VAL A 267 15.39 3.46 9.50
N GLY A 268 14.34 4.13 9.94
CA GLY A 268 14.35 5.50 10.46
C GLY A 268 14.85 5.54 11.90
N LYS A 269 15.04 6.75 12.45
CA LYS A 269 15.53 6.94 13.82
C LYS A 269 14.59 7.76 14.68
N ASN A 270 13.97 8.77 14.10
CA ASN A 270 13.21 9.78 14.81
C ASN A 270 11.70 9.50 14.80
N GLY A 271 11.21 8.67 13.88
CA GLY A 271 9.77 8.38 13.77
C GLY A 271 8.96 9.49 13.10
N ASP A 272 9.62 10.47 12.49
CA ASP A 272 8.96 11.59 11.84
C ASP A 272 8.59 11.31 10.37
N SER A 273 7.79 12.21 9.81
CA SER A 273 7.36 12.17 8.42
C SER A 273 8.51 12.26 7.42
N TYR A 274 9.63 12.87 7.80
CA TYR A 274 10.83 12.99 6.97
C TYR A 274 11.60 11.66 6.87
N ASP A 275 11.80 10.94 7.97
CA ASP A 275 12.41 9.61 7.97
C ASP A 275 11.58 8.63 7.11
N ARG A 276 10.25 8.71 7.19
CA ARG A 276 9.35 7.92 6.34
C ARG A 276 9.47 8.25 4.85
N PHE A 277 9.74 9.52 4.51
CA PHE A 277 10.04 9.93 3.14
C PHE A 277 11.36 9.33 2.66
N LEU A 278 12.42 9.41 3.47
CA LEU A 278 13.73 8.86 3.14
C LEU A 278 13.70 7.34 2.96
N ILE A 279 12.97 6.63 3.81
CA ILE A 279 12.76 5.19 3.69
C ILE A 279 12.17 4.83 2.32
N ARG A 280 11.13 5.55 1.86
CA ARG A 280 10.52 5.30 0.54
C ARG A 280 11.51 5.56 -0.61
N MET A 281 12.32 6.62 -0.51
CA MET A 281 13.38 6.89 -1.50
C MET A 281 14.41 5.76 -1.56
N GLN A 282 14.84 5.25 -0.41
CA GLN A 282 15.78 4.13 -0.36
C GLN A 282 15.15 2.81 -0.80
N GLU A 283 13.89 2.55 -0.45
CA GLU A 283 13.16 1.36 -0.91
C GLU A 283 13.03 1.33 -2.43
N MET A 284 12.85 2.48 -3.11
CA MET A 284 12.88 2.53 -4.58
C MET A 284 14.24 2.08 -5.15
N ARG A 285 15.35 2.51 -4.54
CA ARG A 285 16.70 2.10 -4.95
C ARG A 285 16.91 0.60 -4.72
N GLU A 286 16.55 0.08 -3.55
CA GLU A 286 16.66 -1.35 -3.23
C GLU A 286 15.74 -2.20 -4.11
N SER A 287 14.53 -1.73 -4.43
CA SER A 287 13.62 -2.39 -5.37
C SER A 287 14.26 -2.56 -6.75
N THR A 288 14.93 -1.53 -7.28
CA THR A 288 15.66 -1.68 -8.55
C THR A 288 16.83 -2.66 -8.48
N HIS A 289 17.47 -2.78 -7.31
CA HIS A 289 18.53 -3.76 -7.10
C HIS A 289 17.97 -5.19 -7.15
N ILE A 290 16.83 -5.44 -6.49
CA ILE A 290 16.12 -6.73 -6.52
C ILE A 290 15.67 -7.04 -7.95
N MET A 291 15.13 -6.06 -8.68
CA MET A 291 14.70 -6.26 -10.08
C MET A 291 15.85 -6.72 -10.99
N LYS A 292 17.04 -6.11 -10.89
CA LYS A 292 18.23 -6.54 -11.65
C LYS A 292 18.64 -7.97 -11.33
N GLN A 293 18.67 -8.33 -10.04
CA GLN A 293 18.95 -9.70 -9.61
C GLN A 293 17.88 -10.69 -10.11
N ALA A 294 16.61 -10.30 -10.12
CA ALA A 294 15.51 -11.14 -10.58
C ALA A 294 15.62 -11.43 -12.07
N ILE A 295 15.97 -10.45 -12.89
CA ILE A 295 16.19 -10.62 -14.34
C ILE A 295 17.36 -11.58 -14.60
N GLN A 296 18.49 -11.41 -13.90
CA GLN A 296 19.65 -12.30 -14.03
C GLN A 296 19.28 -13.75 -13.71
N LYS A 297 18.53 -13.99 -12.63
CA LYS A 297 18.04 -15.32 -12.26
C LYS A 297 17.03 -15.88 -13.25
N LEU A 298 16.10 -15.05 -13.75
CA LEU A 298 15.11 -15.43 -14.75
C LEU A 298 15.75 -15.86 -16.08
N ARG A 299 16.87 -15.24 -16.47
CA ARG A 299 17.65 -15.64 -17.65
C ARG A 299 18.46 -16.91 -17.44
N ALA A 300 18.92 -17.14 -16.21
CA ALA A 300 19.64 -18.35 -15.85
C ALA A 300 18.72 -19.58 -15.75
N GLU A 301 17.44 -19.39 -15.44
CA GLU A 301 16.46 -20.46 -15.33
C GLU A 301 15.92 -20.87 -16.71
N PRO A 302 15.86 -22.18 -17.04
CA PRO A 302 15.29 -22.64 -18.30
C PRO A 302 13.81 -22.24 -18.43
N ALA A 303 13.33 -22.07 -19.67
CA ALA A 303 11.92 -21.79 -19.97
C ALA A 303 11.01 -22.92 -19.44
N GLY A 304 10.56 -22.76 -18.20
CA GLY A 304 9.73 -23.71 -17.47
C GLY A 304 8.25 -23.35 -17.51
N ASP A 305 7.43 -24.17 -16.85
CA ASP A 305 6.00 -23.86 -16.66
C ASP A 305 5.82 -22.71 -15.66
N VAL A 306 4.98 -21.73 -16.01
CA VAL A 306 4.61 -20.59 -15.14
C VAL A 306 3.37 -20.85 -14.28
N LEU A 307 2.70 -21.97 -14.51
CA LEU A 307 1.55 -22.44 -13.73
C LEU A 307 1.88 -23.81 -13.16
N ALA A 308 1.60 -24.01 -11.87
CA ALA A 308 1.68 -25.31 -11.23
C ALA A 308 0.79 -26.30 -12.00
N ARG A 309 1.29 -27.49 -12.31
CA ARG A 309 0.46 -28.53 -12.96
C ARG A 309 -0.49 -29.13 -11.94
N GLY A 310 -1.78 -29.18 -12.24
CA GLY A 310 -2.75 -29.84 -11.36
C GLY A 310 -4.19 -29.44 -11.62
N LYS A 311 -5.07 -29.75 -10.67
CA LYS A 311 -6.51 -29.45 -10.74
C LYS A 311 -6.86 -28.01 -10.34
N LEU A 312 -5.86 -27.19 -9.95
CA LEU A 312 -6.04 -25.80 -9.55
C LEU A 312 -6.00 -24.84 -10.75
N THR A 313 -5.14 -25.15 -11.72
CA THR A 313 -4.74 -24.26 -12.81
C THR A 313 -5.31 -24.75 -14.15
N PRO A 314 -5.65 -23.84 -15.07
CA PRO A 314 -6.15 -24.24 -16.38
C PRO A 314 -5.03 -24.82 -17.26
N PRO A 315 -5.34 -25.83 -18.10
CA PRO A 315 -4.37 -26.37 -19.05
C PRO A 315 -4.07 -25.37 -20.18
N ARG A 316 -2.94 -25.58 -20.87
CA ARG A 316 -2.57 -24.75 -22.04
C ARG A 316 -3.61 -24.91 -23.15
N ARG A 317 -3.87 -23.83 -23.91
CA ARG A 317 -4.88 -23.85 -24.99
C ARG A 317 -4.55 -24.84 -26.11
N GLY A 318 -3.27 -25.14 -26.33
CA GLY A 318 -2.84 -26.15 -27.29
C GLY A 318 -3.28 -27.57 -26.88
N ASP A 319 -3.07 -27.91 -25.61
CA ASP A 319 -3.40 -29.22 -25.05
C ASP A 319 -4.91 -29.40 -24.89
N MET A 320 -5.60 -28.36 -24.40
CA MET A 320 -7.07 -28.32 -24.28
C MET A 320 -7.81 -28.66 -25.59
N LYS A 321 -7.24 -28.31 -26.75
CA LYS A 321 -7.86 -28.58 -28.06
C LYS A 321 -7.59 -29.99 -28.59
N ARG A 322 -6.61 -30.69 -28.04
CA ARG A 322 -6.17 -32.01 -28.53
C ARG A 322 -6.55 -33.14 -27.58
N ASP A 323 -6.48 -32.88 -26.28
CA ASP A 323 -6.73 -33.84 -25.22
C ASP A 323 -8.10 -33.61 -24.57
N MET A 324 -8.85 -34.69 -24.40
CA MET A 324 -10.19 -34.68 -23.81
C MET A 324 -10.13 -34.38 -22.31
N GLU A 325 -9.13 -34.89 -21.58
CA GLU A 325 -9.00 -34.63 -20.14
C GLU A 325 -8.75 -33.16 -19.88
N SER A 326 -7.83 -32.56 -20.64
CA SER A 326 -7.55 -31.12 -20.61
C SER A 326 -8.79 -30.28 -20.91
N LEU A 327 -9.64 -30.70 -21.85
CA LEU A 327 -10.90 -30.01 -22.13
C LEU A 327 -11.88 -30.10 -20.94
N ILE A 328 -12.01 -31.27 -20.32
CA ILE A 328 -12.87 -31.47 -19.14
C ILE A 328 -12.39 -30.59 -17.98
N HIS A 329 -11.09 -30.56 -17.72
CA HIS A 329 -10.49 -29.72 -16.68
C HIS A 329 -10.74 -28.24 -16.93
N HIS A 330 -10.50 -27.77 -18.15
CA HIS A 330 -10.78 -26.39 -18.53
C HIS A 330 -12.27 -26.03 -18.32
N PHE A 331 -13.19 -26.89 -18.79
CA PHE A 331 -14.63 -26.67 -18.65
C PHE A 331 -15.06 -26.57 -17.18
N LYS A 332 -14.62 -27.51 -16.33
CA LYS A 332 -14.96 -27.50 -14.89
C LYS A 332 -14.38 -26.31 -14.15
N LEU A 333 -13.13 -25.92 -14.43
CA LEU A 333 -12.47 -24.80 -13.77
C LEU A 333 -13.15 -23.45 -14.03
N TYR A 334 -13.68 -23.23 -15.24
CA TYR A 334 -14.32 -21.95 -15.57
C TYR A 334 -15.82 -21.92 -15.29
N THR A 335 -16.47 -23.07 -15.06
CA THR A 335 -17.90 -23.15 -14.73
C THR A 335 -18.12 -23.33 -13.22
N GLU A 336 -17.59 -24.41 -12.65
CA GLU A 336 -17.67 -24.70 -11.22
C GLU A 336 -16.58 -23.94 -10.44
N GLY A 337 -15.35 -23.90 -10.95
CA GLY A 337 -14.20 -23.43 -10.18
C GLY A 337 -13.48 -24.57 -9.44
N PHE A 338 -12.27 -24.30 -8.97
CA PHE A 338 -11.54 -25.24 -8.13
C PHE A 338 -12.09 -25.22 -6.70
N ARG A 339 -12.00 -26.37 -6.02
CA ARG A 339 -12.38 -26.50 -4.61
C ARG A 339 -11.13 -26.35 -3.75
N VAL A 340 -11.26 -25.62 -2.65
CA VAL A 340 -10.20 -25.43 -1.66
C VAL A 340 -10.54 -26.32 -0.45
N PRO A 341 -9.56 -27.01 0.17
CA PRO A 341 -9.81 -27.79 1.38
C PRO A 341 -10.42 -26.95 2.51
N ALA A 342 -11.26 -27.57 3.34
CA ALA A 342 -11.82 -26.89 4.50
C ALA A 342 -10.70 -26.53 5.51
N GLY A 343 -10.69 -25.29 5.98
CA GLY A 343 -9.65 -24.77 6.86
C GLY A 343 -9.64 -23.25 6.94
N GLU A 344 -8.77 -22.73 7.79
CA GLU A 344 -8.56 -21.31 8.02
C GLU A 344 -7.09 -20.98 7.80
N VAL A 345 -6.81 -19.87 7.13
CA VAL A 345 -5.43 -19.38 6.95
C VAL A 345 -5.38 -17.87 7.08
N TYR A 346 -4.30 -17.38 7.68
CA TYR A 346 -3.87 -16.00 7.53
C TYR A 346 -2.57 -15.99 6.71
N ALA A 347 -2.60 -15.29 5.58
CA ALA A 347 -1.40 -15.05 4.79
C ALA A 347 -1.23 -13.54 4.62
N ALA A 348 0.00 -13.08 4.78
CA ALA A 348 0.34 -11.68 4.66
C ALA A 348 1.54 -11.51 3.74
N VAL A 349 1.57 -10.38 3.04
CA VAL A 349 2.68 -9.94 2.19
C VAL A 349 3.08 -8.54 2.61
N GLU A 350 4.35 -8.20 2.37
CA GLU A 350 4.82 -6.83 2.53
C GLU A 350 4.36 -6.01 1.31
N ALA A 351 3.13 -5.49 1.33
CA ALA A 351 2.71 -4.51 0.35
C ALA A 351 3.54 -3.21 0.52
N PRO A 352 3.59 -2.32 -0.48
CA PRO A 352 4.39 -1.10 -0.39
C PRO A 352 3.93 -0.15 0.73
N LYS A 353 2.65 -0.23 1.10
CA LYS A 353 2.04 0.51 2.23
C LYS A 353 2.35 -0.14 3.58
N GLY A 354 2.59 -1.44 3.62
CA GLY A 354 2.86 -2.22 4.82
C GLY A 354 2.31 -3.64 4.74
N GLU A 355 2.04 -4.25 5.89
CA GLU A 355 1.52 -5.60 5.93
C GLU A 355 0.08 -5.64 5.41
N PHE A 356 -0.10 -6.24 4.24
CA PHE A 356 -1.42 -6.56 3.72
C PHE A 356 -1.71 -8.03 3.96
N GLY A 357 -2.77 -8.30 4.72
CA GLY A 357 -3.15 -9.63 5.18
C GLY A 357 -4.49 -10.08 4.65
N VAL A 358 -4.59 -11.36 4.30
CA VAL A 358 -5.82 -12.04 3.94
C VAL A 358 -6.07 -13.15 4.95
N TYR A 359 -7.16 -13.02 5.70
CA TYR A 359 -7.72 -14.09 6.50
C TYR A 359 -8.83 -14.79 5.72
N LEU A 360 -8.58 -16.04 5.35
CA LEU A 360 -9.45 -16.83 4.49
C LEU A 360 -9.96 -18.06 5.24
N VAL A 361 -11.29 -18.22 5.28
CA VAL A 361 -11.99 -19.39 5.80
C VAL A 361 -12.64 -20.13 4.63
N SER A 362 -12.33 -21.40 4.50
CA SER A 362 -12.90 -22.30 3.50
C SER A 362 -13.68 -23.43 4.17
N ASP A 363 -14.85 -23.76 3.62
CA ASP A 363 -15.72 -24.85 4.05
C ASP A 363 -15.55 -26.12 3.18
N GLY A 364 -14.53 -26.17 2.32
CA GLY A 364 -14.32 -27.28 1.38
C GLY A 364 -14.99 -27.07 0.02
N THR A 365 -15.68 -25.94 -0.19
CA THR A 365 -16.39 -25.64 -1.44
C THR A 365 -15.51 -24.87 -2.45
N ASN A 366 -16.10 -24.47 -3.57
CA ASN A 366 -15.51 -23.65 -4.63
C ASN A 366 -15.60 -22.13 -4.37
N LYS A 367 -16.19 -21.74 -3.23
CA LYS A 367 -16.35 -20.35 -2.80
C LYS A 367 -15.70 -20.18 -1.42
N PRO A 368 -15.17 -18.98 -1.11
CA PRO A 368 -14.72 -18.70 0.24
C PRO A 368 -15.92 -18.57 1.17
N TYR A 369 -15.89 -19.23 2.32
CA TYR A 369 -16.92 -19.07 3.35
C TYR A 369 -16.86 -17.67 3.95
N ARG A 370 -15.64 -17.21 4.26
CA ARG A 370 -15.36 -15.85 4.72
C ARG A 370 -13.97 -15.43 4.24
N ALA A 371 -13.86 -14.19 3.76
CA ALA A 371 -12.58 -13.55 3.49
C ALA A 371 -12.56 -12.19 4.20
N LYS A 372 -11.65 -12.04 5.17
CA LYS A 372 -11.42 -10.78 5.88
C LYS A 372 -10.08 -10.20 5.44
N LEU A 373 -10.08 -8.92 5.12
CA LEU A 373 -8.91 -8.23 4.62
C LEU A 373 -8.34 -7.31 5.70
N ARG A 374 -7.06 -7.48 6.00
CA ARG A 374 -6.28 -6.55 6.84
C ARG A 374 -5.54 -5.60 5.91
N ALA A 375 -6.05 -4.38 5.76
CA ALA A 375 -5.32 -3.34 5.02
C ALA A 375 -4.48 -2.46 5.96
N PRO A 376 -3.24 -2.14 5.58
CA PRO A 376 -2.35 -1.31 6.38
C PRO A 376 -2.92 0.11 6.57
N GLY A 377 -3.46 0.73 5.52
CA GLY A 377 -3.97 2.11 5.58
C GLY A 377 -5.13 2.32 6.56
N PHE A 378 -5.88 1.27 6.92
CA PHE A 378 -6.92 1.37 7.93
C PHE A 378 -6.36 1.52 9.35
N LEU A 379 -5.32 0.76 9.68
CA LEU A 379 -4.63 0.86 10.98
C LEU A 379 -3.87 2.18 11.08
N HIS A 380 -3.28 2.62 9.96
CA HIS A 380 -2.66 3.94 9.88
C HIS A 380 -3.67 5.07 10.11
N LEU A 381 -4.83 5.04 9.43
CA LEU A 381 -5.83 6.10 9.57
C LEU A 381 -6.49 6.14 10.95
N GLN A 382 -6.61 5.01 11.65
CA GLN A 382 -7.14 4.97 13.02
C GLN A 382 -6.38 5.89 13.98
N SER A 383 -5.08 6.06 13.74
CA SER A 383 -4.19 6.85 14.59
C SER A 383 -4.14 8.35 14.26
N ILE A 384 -4.87 8.81 13.24
CA ILE A 384 -4.77 10.18 12.74
C ILE A 384 -5.14 11.23 13.80
N ASP A 385 -6.07 10.90 14.72
CA ASP A 385 -6.45 11.78 15.83
C ASP A 385 -5.28 12.01 16.79
N TRP A 386 -4.64 10.92 17.20
CA TRP A 386 -3.47 10.96 18.08
C TRP A 386 -2.28 11.64 17.41
N MET A 387 -2.01 11.28 16.15
CA MET A 387 -0.87 11.80 15.39
C MET A 387 -1.06 13.25 14.94
N GLY A 388 -2.30 13.70 14.76
CA GLY A 388 -2.63 15.07 14.34
C GLY A 388 -2.73 16.05 15.50
N LYS A 389 -2.88 15.57 16.75
CA LYS A 389 -3.07 16.43 17.92
C LYS A 389 -1.84 17.30 18.20
N GLY A 390 -2.07 18.59 18.42
CA GLY A 390 -1.02 19.57 18.72
C GLY A 390 -0.26 20.08 17.49
N HIS A 391 -0.58 19.59 16.29
CA HIS A 391 -0.04 20.10 15.04
C HIS A 391 -0.91 21.21 14.45
N LEU A 392 -0.34 21.97 13.51
CA LEU A 392 -1.08 23.02 12.82
C LEU A 392 -1.97 22.42 11.73
N LEU A 393 -3.04 23.13 11.37
CA LEU A 393 -3.91 22.74 10.25
C LEU A 393 -3.14 22.50 8.94
N ALA A 394 -2.04 23.24 8.73
CA ALA A 394 -1.18 23.10 7.55
C ALA A 394 -0.40 21.77 7.53
N ASP A 395 -0.20 21.11 8.67
CA ASP A 395 0.55 19.86 8.76
C ASP A 395 -0.33 18.63 8.47
N VAL A 396 -1.67 18.78 8.55
CA VAL A 396 -2.63 17.70 8.31
C VAL A 396 -2.48 17.07 6.90
N PRO A 397 -2.35 17.83 5.80
CA PRO A 397 -2.05 17.26 4.48
C PRO A 397 -0.76 16.44 4.44
N ALA A 398 0.30 16.92 5.09
CA ALA A 398 1.58 16.21 5.15
C ALA A 398 1.45 14.89 5.93
N LEU A 399 0.71 14.90 7.04
CA LEU A 399 0.40 13.69 7.81
C LEU A 399 -0.35 12.65 6.96
N ILE A 400 -1.43 13.06 6.28
CA ILE A 400 -2.21 12.18 5.40
C ILE A 400 -1.33 11.57 4.30
N ALA A 401 -0.50 12.40 3.65
CA ALA A 401 0.42 11.95 2.63
C ALA A 401 1.45 10.93 3.17
N THR A 402 1.95 11.15 4.38
CA THR A 402 2.96 10.25 4.97
C THR A 402 2.43 8.90 5.39
N LEU A 403 1.13 8.80 5.69
CA LEU A 403 0.42 7.54 5.92
C LEU A 403 0.15 6.79 4.62
N ASP A 404 0.25 7.47 3.45
CA ASP A 404 0.06 6.89 2.12
C ASP A 404 -1.26 6.12 1.98
N ILE A 405 -2.37 6.80 2.29
CA ILE A 405 -3.69 6.18 2.37
C ILE A 405 -4.35 6.10 0.99
N VAL A 406 -4.89 4.93 0.65
CA VAL A 406 -5.78 4.74 -0.49
C VAL A 406 -7.13 4.26 0.01
N PHE A 407 -8.18 5.05 -0.20
CA PHE A 407 -9.50 4.76 0.39
C PHE A 407 -10.15 3.46 -0.08
N GLY A 408 -9.75 2.93 -1.24
CA GLY A 408 -10.24 1.64 -1.72
C GLY A 408 -9.87 0.47 -0.80
N GLU A 409 -8.71 0.52 -0.14
CA GLU A 409 -8.30 -0.48 0.84
C GLU A 409 -8.77 -0.17 2.26
N VAL A 410 -9.17 1.08 2.57
CA VAL A 410 -9.73 1.46 3.88
C VAL A 410 -11.21 1.12 3.97
N ASP A 411 -11.97 1.33 2.89
CA ASP A 411 -13.43 1.23 2.93
C ASP A 411 -13.98 -0.14 2.48
N ARG A 412 -13.15 -1.15 2.23
CA ARG A 412 -13.47 -2.52 1.75
C ARG A 412 -14.94 -2.99 1.77
#